data_AF-A0A8H7ZWU2-F1
#
_entry.id   AF-A0A8H7ZWU2-F1
#
_cell.length_a   1.000
_cell.length_b   1.000
_cell.length_c   1.000
_cell.angle_alpha   90.00
_cell.angle_beta   90.00
_cell.angle_gamma   90.00
#
_symmetry.space_group_name_H-M   'P 1'
#
loop_
_entity.id
_entity.type
_entity.pdbx_description
1 polymer ?
#
loop_
_entity_poly.entity_id
_entity_poly.type
_entity_poly.pdbx_seq_one_letter_code
_entity_poly.pdbx_strand_id
1 'polypeptide(L)'
;MDVDGYVEITEGKATILFPKGNEVFYNPVQEFNRDMSIAAIRTWDKLRRQEVEEKRAKHRAYKMPAAGEQHTHARGNPRCSLLLPPPAPSAFSSAPAVSPRIFGPVCDCVKLGFFCRPVEAKAEAKEGNQLGRVEAKAEAEEGTTAAGAEPLKSALAIDSTPPQSAAAPDSRPPPRLRFKILEALSASGLRSVRYAKEISGVDEILANDLVAEAVESIKRNVEHNKLPPGLVVPNSGDAMDVMYAHRNVDKRFDVVDLDPYGSASQFIDGAVQSVANGGLLCVTCTDLGVLAGNQHRETWYVRFSPAGRFLLQANAGDLIPPESPFAKYGSMTAKTEACHEMALRIVLNTLQTSAARYKRCIVPLLSCSIDFYVRLFVRVFDSAGEVKKAARFNLSMVYVCHGCRSFTLNPLCKKTPLPSGNGFNFSSHLAPPVDRQCEHCGKGFHIAGPVWNGPIHDAEFVKQMLSLVKESPEGTFG
;
A
#
# COMPACT_ATOMS: atom_id res chain seq x y z
N MET A 1 -24.60 25.72 20.05
CA MET A 1 -24.62 24.36 20.62
C MET A 1 -24.49 24.47 22.13
N ASP A 2 -25.31 23.74 22.86
CA ASP A 2 -25.15 23.56 24.31
C ASP A 2 -23.95 22.62 24.54
N VAL A 3 -22.92 23.12 25.23
CA VAL A 3 -21.63 22.44 25.46
C VAL A 3 -21.54 21.83 26.86
N ASP A 4 -22.55 22.01 27.72
CA ASP A 4 -22.47 21.64 29.14
C ASP A 4 -22.30 20.12 29.38
N GLY A 5 -22.64 19.30 28.38
CA GLY A 5 -22.47 17.84 28.38
C GLY A 5 -21.13 17.30 27.83
N TYR A 6 -20.24 18.16 27.35
CA TYR A 6 -19.04 17.75 26.61
C TYR A 6 -17.74 18.20 27.28
N VAL A 7 -16.65 17.51 26.96
CA VAL A 7 -15.27 17.91 27.23
C VAL A 7 -14.65 18.30 25.89
N GLU A 8 -14.13 19.52 25.80
CA GLU A 8 -13.39 19.95 24.61
C GLU A 8 -11.98 19.36 24.63
N ILE A 9 -11.60 18.71 23.54
CA ILE A 9 -10.26 18.16 23.34
C ILE A 9 -9.70 18.79 22.07
N THR A 10 -8.57 19.48 22.18
CA THR A 10 -7.89 20.09 21.04
C THR A 10 -6.63 19.32 20.70
N GLU A 11 -6.48 18.98 19.42
CA GLU A 11 -5.30 18.34 18.87
C GLU A 11 -4.96 18.95 17.51
N GLY A 12 -3.72 19.40 17.34
CA GLY A 12 -3.32 20.19 16.18
C GLY A 12 -4.26 21.39 15.99
N LYS A 13 -4.92 21.47 14.83
CA LYS A 13 -5.89 22.54 14.54
C LYS A 13 -7.34 22.15 14.82
N ALA A 14 -7.61 20.90 15.19
CA ALA A 14 -8.95 20.39 15.41
C ALA A 14 -9.34 20.45 16.90
N THR A 15 -10.58 20.81 17.16
CA THR A 15 -11.16 20.75 18.51
C THR A 15 -12.42 19.90 18.45
N ILE A 16 -12.49 18.81 19.21
CA ILE A 16 -13.66 17.92 19.24
C ILE A 16 -14.40 18.04 20.56
N LEU A 17 -15.73 17.90 20.47
CA LEU A 17 -16.64 17.81 21.60
C LEU A 17 -16.82 16.35 21.98
N PHE A 18 -16.19 15.95 23.09
CA PHE A 18 -16.20 14.59 23.59
C PHE A 18 -17.29 14.40 24.66
N PRO A 19 -18.24 13.46 24.52
CA PRO A 19 -19.31 13.30 25.50
C PRO A 19 -18.74 12.84 26.86
N LYS A 20 -19.19 13.45 27.97
CA LYS A 20 -18.78 13.02 29.33
C LYS A 20 -19.14 11.55 29.64
N GLY A 21 -20.08 10.96 28.90
CA GLY A 21 -20.51 9.57 29.02
C GLY A 21 -19.59 8.53 28.36
N ASN A 22 -18.49 8.92 27.70
CA ASN A 22 -17.55 8.02 26.99
C ASN A 22 -18.19 7.13 25.90
N GLU A 23 -19.27 7.58 25.26
CA GLU A 23 -19.98 6.79 24.23
C GLU A 23 -19.20 6.68 22.91
N VAL A 24 -18.27 7.60 22.65
CA VAL A 24 -17.42 7.64 21.46
C VAL A 24 -15.97 7.60 21.91
N PHE A 25 -15.07 7.03 21.13
CA PHE A 25 -13.68 6.82 21.54
C PHE A 25 -12.73 7.97 21.22
N TYR A 26 -11.78 8.21 22.12
CA TYR A 26 -10.59 9.05 21.91
C TYR A 26 -9.36 8.40 22.58
N ASN A 27 -8.24 8.33 21.86
CA ASN A 27 -6.96 7.86 22.39
C ASN A 27 -5.88 8.94 22.23
N PRO A 28 -5.39 9.54 23.33
CA PRO A 28 -4.35 10.56 23.28
C PRO A 28 -3.02 9.99 22.76
N VAL A 29 -2.71 8.71 23.03
CA VAL A 29 -1.43 8.10 22.58
C VAL A 29 -1.35 7.98 21.04
N GLN A 30 -2.48 8.13 20.34
CA GLN A 30 -2.51 8.09 18.87
C GLN A 30 -2.35 9.46 18.19
N GLU A 31 -2.04 10.52 18.93
CA GLU A 31 -1.75 11.85 18.35
C GLU A 31 -0.63 11.75 17.31
N PHE A 32 0.47 11.07 17.65
CA PHE A 32 1.59 10.83 16.75
C PHE A 32 1.17 10.06 15.47
N ASN A 33 0.20 9.13 15.57
CA ASN A 33 -0.34 8.43 14.40
C ASN A 33 -1.06 9.39 13.45
N ARG A 34 -1.86 10.32 14.00
CA ARG A 34 -2.62 11.31 13.24
C ARG A 34 -1.67 12.31 12.58
N ASP A 35 -0.67 12.80 13.30
CA ASP A 35 0.39 13.67 12.77
C ASP A 35 1.15 13.04 11.62
N MET A 36 1.60 11.79 11.82
CA MET A 36 2.33 11.06 10.79
C MET A 36 1.48 10.87 9.54
N SER A 37 0.17 10.72 9.69
CA SER A 37 -0.77 10.60 8.56
C SER A 37 -0.90 11.90 7.79
N ILE A 38 -1.02 13.04 8.48
CA ILE A 38 -1.06 14.37 7.85
C ILE A 38 0.24 14.66 7.10
N ALA A 39 1.39 14.41 7.73
CA ALA A 39 2.68 14.59 7.09
C ALA A 39 2.84 13.68 5.85
N ALA A 40 2.43 12.41 5.93
CA ALA A 40 2.51 11.48 4.81
C ALA A 40 1.57 11.88 3.66
N ILE A 41 0.32 12.27 3.95
CA ILE A 41 -0.65 12.70 2.93
C ILE A 41 -0.19 13.98 2.25
N ARG A 42 0.33 14.97 3.00
CA ARG A 42 0.85 16.22 2.42
C ARG A 42 2.05 15.97 1.52
N THR A 43 2.99 15.12 1.92
CA THR A 43 4.15 14.74 1.09
C THR A 43 3.71 13.99 -0.17
N TRP A 44 2.79 13.03 -0.03
CA TRP A 44 2.25 12.28 -1.16
C TRP A 44 1.52 13.18 -2.15
N ASP A 45 0.68 14.11 -1.69
CA ASP A 45 -0.05 15.04 -2.53
C ASP A 45 0.90 15.95 -3.32
N LYS A 46 1.95 16.48 -2.68
CA LYS A 46 3.01 17.25 -3.34
C LYS A 46 3.66 16.46 -4.48
N LEU A 47 4.12 15.24 -4.18
CA LEU A 47 4.73 14.34 -5.18
C LEU A 47 3.76 13.99 -6.31
N ARG A 48 2.50 13.72 -5.96
CA ARG A 48 1.46 13.36 -6.92
C ARG A 48 1.17 14.51 -7.90
N ARG A 49 1.12 15.75 -7.42
CA ARG A 49 0.94 16.93 -8.27
C ARG A 49 2.11 17.10 -9.23
N GLN A 50 3.35 16.93 -8.77
CA GLN A 50 4.55 16.96 -9.60
C GLN A 50 4.50 15.90 -10.71
N GLU A 51 4.17 14.64 -10.38
CA GLU A 51 4.03 13.57 -11.38
C GLU A 51 3.00 13.91 -12.48
N VAL A 52 1.89 14.52 -12.09
CA VAL A 52 0.81 14.88 -13.01
C VAL A 52 1.23 16.05 -13.89
N GLU A 53 1.90 17.05 -13.33
CA GLU A 53 2.45 18.18 -14.08
C GLU A 53 3.50 17.75 -15.09
N GLU A 54 4.42 16.87 -14.70
CA GLU A 54 5.43 16.28 -15.60
C GLU A 54 4.78 15.50 -16.74
N LYS A 55 3.76 14.68 -16.46
CA LYS A 55 3.01 13.95 -17.49
C LYS A 55 2.30 14.89 -18.44
N ARG A 56 1.66 15.93 -17.91
CA ARG A 56 1.01 16.99 -18.72
C ARG A 56 2.04 17.74 -19.57
N ALA A 57 3.21 18.04 -19.03
CA ALA A 57 4.30 18.69 -19.75
C ALA A 57 4.83 17.81 -20.88
N LYS A 58 5.10 16.53 -20.63
CA LYS A 58 5.52 15.55 -21.65
C LYS A 58 4.47 15.41 -22.77
N HIS A 59 3.19 15.36 -22.41
CA HIS A 59 2.10 15.28 -23.39
C HIS A 59 1.94 16.58 -24.20
N ARG A 60 2.15 17.75 -23.59
CA ARG A 60 2.19 19.04 -24.31
C ARG A 60 3.37 19.09 -25.28
N ALA A 61 4.56 18.66 -24.85
CA ALA A 61 5.75 18.61 -25.70
C ALA A 61 5.57 17.67 -26.91
N TYR A 62 4.94 16.51 -26.71
CA TYR A 62 4.63 15.58 -27.81
C TYR A 62 3.62 16.15 -28.82
N LYS A 63 2.68 16.99 -28.37
CA LYS A 63 1.64 17.59 -29.24
C LYS A 63 2.07 18.86 -29.97
N MET A 64 3.25 19.42 -29.71
CA MET A 64 3.74 20.54 -30.52
C MET A 64 4.25 19.99 -31.85
N PRO A 65 3.68 20.40 -33.01
CA PRO A 65 4.28 20.04 -34.28
C PRO A 65 5.67 20.66 -34.36
N ALA A 66 6.66 19.86 -34.78
CA ALA A 66 7.95 20.40 -35.17
C ALA A 66 7.70 21.52 -36.19
N ALA A 67 8.14 22.74 -35.87
CA ALA A 67 8.01 23.85 -36.80
C ALA A 67 8.87 23.54 -38.03
N GLY A 68 8.20 23.15 -39.12
CA GLY A 68 8.81 22.97 -40.43
C GLY A 68 8.95 21.52 -40.85
N GLU A 69 7.86 20.93 -41.37
CA GLU A 69 7.90 19.99 -42.50
C GLU A 69 6.48 19.79 -43.04
N GLN A 70 6.23 20.32 -44.24
CA GLN A 70 4.98 20.10 -44.97
C GLN A 70 5.00 18.69 -45.54
N HIS A 71 4.39 17.73 -44.85
CA HIS A 71 4.07 16.44 -45.44
C HIS A 71 2.57 16.33 -45.71
N THR A 72 2.23 16.45 -46.99
CA THR A 72 0.98 15.96 -47.56
C THR A 72 0.93 14.44 -47.40
N HIS A 73 -0.05 13.90 -46.66
CA HIS A 73 -0.89 12.78 -47.13
C HIS A 73 -1.91 12.27 -46.10
N ALA A 74 -3.09 11.98 -46.65
CA ALA A 74 -4.04 10.90 -46.36
C ALA A 74 -4.68 10.79 -44.95
N ARG A 75 -6.00 11.02 -44.94
CA ARG A 75 -6.94 10.71 -43.86
C ARG A 75 -6.90 9.20 -43.55
N GLY A 76 -6.28 8.85 -42.42
CA GLY A 76 -6.51 7.58 -41.71
C GLY A 76 -7.03 7.91 -40.31
N ASN A 77 -8.25 7.49 -40.01
CA ASN A 77 -8.92 7.70 -38.72
C ASN A 77 -8.29 6.83 -37.62
N PRO A 78 -7.73 7.37 -36.52
CA PRO A 78 -7.40 6.57 -35.35
C PRO A 78 -8.52 6.69 -34.32
N ARG A 79 -9.26 5.59 -34.17
CA ARG A 79 -10.04 5.30 -32.97
C ARG A 79 -9.13 5.31 -31.73
N CYS A 80 -9.56 6.03 -30.70
CA CYS A 80 -9.36 5.75 -29.27
C CYS A 80 -7.93 5.77 -28.68
N SER A 81 -7.65 6.71 -27.77
CA SER A 81 -6.54 6.62 -26.80
C SER A 81 -6.74 7.55 -25.59
N LEU A 82 -7.78 7.29 -24.80
CA LEU A 82 -7.78 7.63 -23.37
C LEU A 82 -7.64 6.31 -22.62
N LEU A 83 -6.41 6.01 -22.19
CA LEU A 83 -5.96 4.98 -21.22
C LEU A 83 -4.57 4.49 -21.66
N LEU A 84 -3.55 5.34 -21.51
CA LEU A 84 -2.18 4.84 -21.40
C LEU A 84 -1.93 4.56 -19.91
N PRO A 85 -1.53 3.33 -19.52
CA PRO A 85 -1.10 3.08 -18.15
C PRO A 85 0.14 3.96 -17.87
N PRO A 86 0.33 4.43 -16.62
CA PRO A 86 1.53 5.16 -16.27
C PRO A 86 2.77 4.30 -16.59
N PRO A 87 3.91 4.91 -16.99
CA PRO A 87 5.17 4.18 -16.94
C PRO A 87 5.35 3.68 -15.51
N ALA A 88 5.61 2.38 -15.35
CA ALA A 88 6.09 1.82 -14.10
C ALA A 88 7.26 2.69 -13.59
N PRO A 89 7.46 2.81 -12.26
CA PRO A 89 8.59 3.54 -11.72
C PRO A 89 9.87 3.11 -12.46
N SER A 90 10.66 4.11 -12.85
CA SER A 90 11.95 3.93 -13.51
C SER A 90 12.69 2.80 -12.83
N ALA A 91 13.20 1.87 -13.63
CA ALA A 91 13.96 0.70 -13.24
C ALA A 91 14.64 0.91 -11.89
N PHE A 92 14.26 0.08 -10.90
CA PHE A 92 15.14 -0.20 -9.77
C PHE A 92 16.55 -0.32 -10.35
N SER A 93 17.40 0.66 -10.03
CA SER A 93 18.83 0.49 -10.23
C SER A 93 19.15 -0.83 -9.54
N SER A 94 19.59 -1.81 -10.33
CA SER A 94 20.09 -3.07 -9.82
C SER A 94 21.35 -2.76 -9.03
N ALA A 95 21.19 -2.32 -7.78
CA ALA A 95 22.22 -2.48 -6.79
C ALA A 95 22.50 -3.99 -6.73
N PRO A 96 23.76 -4.41 -6.86
CA PRO A 96 24.10 -5.82 -6.84
C PRO A 96 23.63 -6.44 -5.52
N ALA A 97 23.18 -7.69 -5.58
CA ALA A 97 22.86 -8.49 -4.40
C ALA A 97 24.09 -8.50 -3.47
N VAL A 98 24.03 -7.73 -2.39
CA VAL A 98 24.98 -7.82 -1.29
C VAL A 98 24.58 -9.07 -0.49
N SER A 99 25.47 -10.06 -0.46
CA SER A 99 25.34 -11.20 0.45
C SER A 99 25.23 -10.70 1.90
N PRO A 100 24.30 -11.20 2.72
CA PRO A 100 24.25 -10.79 4.11
C PRO A 100 25.32 -11.57 4.89
N ARG A 101 26.45 -10.91 5.19
CA ARG A 101 27.25 -11.25 6.37
C ARG A 101 26.94 -10.23 7.46
N ILE A 102 26.05 -10.66 8.35
CA ILE A 102 26.02 -10.55 9.82
C ILE A 102 26.75 -9.34 10.46
N PHE A 103 25.98 -8.66 11.33
CA PHE A 103 26.40 -7.76 12.42
C PHE A 103 27.74 -8.12 13.10
N GLY A 104 28.51 -7.09 13.43
CA GLY A 104 29.60 -7.14 14.42
C GLY A 104 29.74 -5.77 15.11
N PRO A 105 30.21 -5.71 16.36
CA PRO A 105 29.85 -4.70 17.35
C PRO A 105 30.65 -3.39 17.26
N VAL A 106 30.17 -2.39 17.99
CA VAL A 106 30.81 -1.09 18.23
C VAL A 106 32.26 -1.23 18.73
N CYS A 107 33.23 -0.55 18.09
CA CYS A 107 34.34 0.25 18.65
C CYS A 107 35.58 0.32 17.71
N ASP A 108 36.37 1.36 17.94
CA ASP A 108 37.42 2.06 17.17
C ASP A 108 38.67 1.29 16.65
N CYS A 109 39.32 1.96 15.68
CA CYS A 109 40.76 1.99 15.37
C CYS A 109 41.40 1.07 14.28
N VAL A 110 42.08 1.77 13.35
CA VAL A 110 43.32 1.45 12.59
C VAL A 110 43.23 0.78 11.20
N LYS A 111 43.45 1.65 10.19
CA LYS A 111 44.39 1.55 9.05
C LYS A 111 44.98 0.18 8.72
N LEU A 112 44.85 -0.21 7.44
CA LEU A 112 45.95 -0.42 6.47
C LEU A 112 45.37 -1.18 5.27
N GLY A 113 45.42 -0.56 4.08
CA GLY A 113 44.86 -1.14 2.87
C GLY A 113 45.69 -2.28 2.31
N PHE A 114 45.02 -3.24 1.66
CA PHE A 114 45.56 -3.99 0.54
C PHE A 114 44.42 -4.48 -0.38
N PHE A 115 44.60 -4.21 -1.67
CA PHE A 115 43.81 -4.68 -2.81
C PHE A 115 44.03 -6.18 -3.04
N CYS A 116 43.00 -6.93 -3.45
CA CYS A 116 43.22 -8.21 -4.14
C CYS A 116 42.22 -8.42 -5.29
N ARG A 117 42.78 -8.69 -6.49
CA ARG A 117 42.10 -8.98 -7.76
C ARG A 117 41.48 -10.39 -7.77
N PRO A 118 40.45 -10.67 -8.61
CA PRO A 118 39.98 -12.03 -8.85
C PRO A 118 40.87 -12.79 -9.83
N VAL A 119 41.02 -14.10 -9.59
CA VAL A 119 41.69 -15.08 -10.46
C VAL A 119 40.63 -15.81 -11.28
N GLU A 120 40.82 -15.84 -12.59
CA GLU A 120 40.03 -16.61 -13.57
C GLU A 120 40.35 -18.11 -13.49
N ALA A 121 39.35 -18.96 -13.67
CA ALA A 121 39.54 -20.38 -13.98
C ALA A 121 38.66 -20.77 -15.19
N LYS A 122 39.31 -21.39 -16.18
CA LYS A 122 38.77 -21.80 -17.48
C LYS A 122 38.08 -23.18 -17.42
N ALA A 123 37.00 -23.27 -18.20
CA ALA A 123 36.49 -24.35 -19.06
C ALA A 123 36.69 -25.83 -18.72
N GLU A 124 35.63 -26.63 -18.93
CA GLU A 124 35.64 -27.76 -19.87
C GLU A 124 34.21 -28.17 -20.29
N ALA A 125 34.04 -28.47 -21.57
CA ALA A 125 32.81 -28.85 -22.24
C ALA A 125 32.77 -30.36 -22.48
N LYS A 126 31.57 -30.98 -22.45
CA LYS A 126 31.30 -32.27 -23.09
C LYS A 126 29.95 -32.24 -23.82
N GLU A 127 30.01 -32.63 -25.08
CA GLU A 127 28.89 -32.81 -26.01
C GLU A 127 28.02 -34.01 -25.66
N GLY A 128 26.78 -33.98 -26.17
CA GLY A 128 26.03 -35.20 -26.50
C GLY A 128 24.57 -35.20 -26.03
N ASN A 129 23.66 -34.73 -26.88
CA ASN A 129 22.73 -35.59 -27.62
C ASN A 129 21.42 -34.85 -27.94
N GLN A 130 21.07 -34.87 -29.23
CA GLN A 130 19.83 -34.36 -29.81
C GLN A 130 18.67 -35.30 -29.45
N LEU A 131 17.46 -34.76 -29.31
CA LEU A 131 16.21 -35.45 -29.69
C LEU A 131 15.03 -34.47 -29.71
N GLY A 132 14.47 -34.29 -30.91
CA GLY A 132 13.02 -34.33 -31.17
C GLY A 132 12.13 -33.21 -30.64
N ARG A 133 12.01 -32.14 -31.43
CA ARG A 133 10.86 -31.20 -31.39
C ARG A 133 9.68 -31.86 -32.13
N VAL A 134 8.60 -32.17 -31.41
CA VAL A 134 7.31 -32.53 -32.04
C VAL A 134 6.40 -31.32 -31.93
N GLU A 135 6.07 -30.75 -33.09
CA GLU A 135 5.03 -29.75 -33.26
C GLU A 135 3.68 -30.48 -33.38
N ALA A 136 2.67 -30.02 -32.64
CA ALA A 136 1.29 -30.42 -32.82
C ALA A 136 0.46 -29.19 -33.19
N LYS A 137 0.07 -29.12 -34.47
CA LYS A 137 -1.09 -28.39 -34.98
C LYS A 137 -2.18 -29.43 -35.27
N ALA A 138 -3.42 -29.11 -34.91
CA ALA A 138 -4.70 -29.55 -35.49
C ALA A 138 -5.77 -29.46 -34.38
N GLU A 139 -7.04 -29.16 -34.60
CA GLU A 139 -7.85 -28.69 -35.72
C GLU A 139 -9.20 -28.30 -35.10
N ALA A 140 -9.98 -27.51 -35.83
CA ALA A 140 -11.34 -27.14 -35.49
C ALA A 140 -12.31 -28.28 -35.86
N GLU A 141 -13.37 -28.45 -35.08
CA GLU A 141 -14.59 -29.11 -35.54
C GLU A 141 -15.82 -28.28 -35.16
N GLU A 142 -16.64 -28.02 -36.19
CA GLU A 142 -18.01 -27.52 -36.12
C GLU A 142 -18.98 -28.65 -35.75
N GLY A 143 -20.08 -28.30 -35.07
CA GLY A 143 -21.17 -29.20 -34.75
C GLY A 143 -22.42 -28.46 -34.29
N THR A 144 -23.24 -28.07 -35.27
CA THR A 144 -24.52 -27.37 -35.23
C THR A 144 -25.60 -28.03 -34.35
N THR A 145 -26.47 -27.24 -33.71
CA THR A 145 -27.94 -27.31 -33.87
C THR A 145 -28.64 -26.14 -33.16
N ALA A 146 -29.64 -25.59 -33.86
CA ALA A 146 -30.41 -24.40 -33.56
C ALA A 146 -31.73 -24.74 -32.85
N ALA A 147 -32.30 -23.76 -32.11
CA ALA A 147 -33.71 -23.35 -32.24
C ALA A 147 -34.07 -22.18 -31.32
N GLY A 148 -34.66 -21.13 -31.90
CA GLY A 148 -35.85 -20.46 -31.36
C GLY A 148 -35.68 -19.10 -30.67
N ALA A 149 -35.92 -18.00 -31.42
CA ALA A 149 -37.05 -17.06 -31.24
C ALA A 149 -36.73 -15.60 -31.63
N GLU A 150 -37.22 -15.23 -32.82
CA GLU A 150 -37.90 -13.98 -33.25
C GLU A 150 -37.40 -12.56 -32.82
N PRO A 151 -37.18 -11.62 -33.78
CA PRO A 151 -36.81 -10.23 -33.51
C PRO A 151 -38.00 -9.25 -33.63
N LEU A 152 -38.09 -8.27 -32.72
CA LEU A 152 -39.01 -7.14 -32.85
C LEU A 152 -38.33 -5.94 -33.53
N LYS A 153 -38.89 -5.53 -34.67
CA LYS A 153 -38.58 -4.29 -35.40
C LYS A 153 -39.28 -3.09 -34.74
N SER A 154 -38.59 -1.95 -34.69
CA SER A 154 -39.23 -0.64 -34.87
C SER A 154 -38.27 0.39 -35.44
N ALA A 155 -38.53 0.74 -36.70
CA ALA A 155 -38.20 1.98 -37.43
C ALA A 155 -38.64 3.24 -36.64
N LEU A 156 -38.26 4.50 -36.88
CA LEU A 156 -37.41 5.26 -37.82
C LEU A 156 -37.42 6.71 -37.27
N ALA A 157 -36.33 7.47 -37.39
CA ALA A 157 -36.33 8.90 -37.76
C ALA A 157 -34.90 9.46 -37.70
N ILE A 158 -34.37 9.82 -38.86
CA ILE A 158 -33.07 10.46 -39.03
C ILE A 158 -33.42 11.91 -39.36
N ASP A 159 -33.16 12.83 -38.43
CA ASP A 159 -33.30 14.26 -38.67
C ASP A 159 -31.92 14.84 -39.01
N SER A 160 -31.83 15.44 -40.19
CA SER A 160 -30.61 15.97 -40.79
C SER A 160 -30.50 17.47 -40.51
N THR A 161 -29.69 17.85 -39.53
CA THR A 161 -29.27 19.24 -39.33
C THR A 161 -27.86 19.47 -39.90
N PRO A 162 -27.59 20.60 -40.59
CA PRO A 162 -26.32 20.86 -41.27
C PRO A 162 -25.18 21.18 -40.29
N PRO A 163 -23.90 20.95 -40.67
CA PRO A 163 -22.78 20.99 -39.74
C PRO A 163 -22.47 22.43 -39.30
N GLN A 164 -22.59 22.69 -38.01
CA GLN A 164 -22.13 23.93 -37.40
C GLN A 164 -20.59 23.96 -37.31
N SER A 165 -20.07 25.14 -37.58
CA SER A 165 -18.67 25.57 -37.63
C SER A 165 -17.75 24.97 -36.57
N ALA A 166 -16.50 24.71 -36.98
CA ALA A 166 -15.38 24.31 -36.13
C ALA A 166 -15.29 25.17 -34.85
N ALA A 167 -15.49 24.53 -33.70
CA ALA A 167 -15.35 25.14 -32.40
C ALA A 167 -13.88 25.50 -32.13
N ALA A 168 -13.65 26.73 -31.65
CA ALA A 168 -12.36 27.21 -31.18
C ALA A 168 -11.77 26.30 -30.08
N PRO A 169 -10.43 26.25 -29.92
CA PRO A 169 -9.80 25.45 -28.88
C PRO A 169 -10.29 25.90 -27.49
N ASP A 170 -10.90 24.97 -26.78
CA ASP A 170 -11.45 25.13 -25.44
C ASP A 170 -10.38 25.68 -24.47
N SER A 171 -10.54 26.94 -24.06
CA SER A 171 -9.64 27.63 -23.12
C SER A 171 -9.88 27.23 -21.66
N ARG A 172 -10.75 26.24 -21.40
CA ARG A 172 -10.99 25.76 -20.04
C ARG A 172 -9.72 25.12 -19.48
N PRO A 173 -9.27 25.53 -18.27
CA PRO A 173 -8.16 24.86 -17.61
C PRO A 173 -8.49 23.36 -17.49
N PRO A 174 -7.50 22.48 -17.68
CA PRO A 174 -7.73 21.05 -17.65
C PRO A 174 -8.39 20.67 -16.32
N PRO A 175 -9.33 19.71 -16.30
CA PRO A 175 -10.04 19.35 -15.09
C PRO A 175 -9.03 19.04 -13.98
N ARG A 176 -9.21 19.71 -12.84
CA ARG A 176 -8.43 19.48 -11.63
C ARG A 176 -8.67 18.04 -11.20
N LEU A 177 -7.61 17.33 -10.82
CA LEU A 177 -7.78 16.03 -10.18
C LEU A 177 -8.51 16.28 -8.87
N ARG A 178 -9.67 15.65 -8.69
CA ARG A 178 -10.34 15.64 -7.39
C ARG A 178 -9.39 15.02 -6.37
N PHE A 179 -9.40 15.54 -5.15
CA PHE A 179 -8.66 15.01 -4.02
C PHE A 179 -9.67 14.51 -2.97
N LYS A 180 -9.98 13.22 -3.03
CA LYS A 180 -10.91 12.55 -2.14
C LYS A 180 -10.20 11.68 -1.11
N ILE A 181 -10.61 11.79 0.15
CA ILE A 181 -10.08 10.99 1.26
C ILE A 181 -11.20 10.15 1.85
N LEU A 182 -10.92 8.89 2.16
CA LEU A 182 -11.77 8.04 2.99
C LEU A 182 -11.08 7.81 4.33
N GLU A 183 -11.74 8.19 5.42
CA GLU A 183 -11.47 7.65 6.75
C GLU A 183 -12.50 6.55 7.01
N ALA A 184 -12.07 5.29 6.97
CA ALA A 184 -13.01 4.16 6.94
C ALA A 184 -13.65 3.85 8.31
N LEU A 185 -12.95 4.20 9.41
CA LEU A 185 -13.39 4.01 10.80
C LEU A 185 -13.12 5.31 11.59
N SER A 186 -14.07 6.24 11.56
CA SER A 186 -13.85 7.63 12.00
C SER A 186 -14.05 7.88 13.50
N ALA A 187 -14.82 7.07 14.21
CA ALA A 187 -15.22 7.31 15.59
C ALA A 187 -15.74 8.76 15.80
N SER A 188 -14.99 9.61 16.49
CA SER A 188 -15.36 11.02 16.71
C SER A 188 -15.19 11.92 15.47
N GLY A 189 -14.51 11.43 14.43
CA GLY A 189 -14.14 12.19 13.24
C GLY A 189 -12.94 13.10 13.42
N LEU A 190 -12.20 12.99 14.54
CA LEU A 190 -11.05 13.85 14.85
C LEU A 190 -10.04 13.90 13.69
N ARG A 191 -9.67 12.74 13.15
CA ARG A 191 -8.71 12.65 12.06
C ARG A 191 -9.27 13.26 10.76
N SER A 192 -10.53 13.03 10.40
CA SER A 192 -11.18 13.74 9.29
C SER A 192 -11.19 15.27 9.47
N VAL A 193 -11.47 15.77 10.68
CA VAL A 193 -11.45 17.21 10.97
C VAL A 193 -10.03 17.77 10.86
N ARG A 194 -9.02 17.06 11.37
CA ARG A 194 -7.61 17.44 11.22
C ARG A 194 -7.21 17.46 9.75
N TYR A 195 -7.56 16.43 8.98
CA TYR A 195 -7.33 16.37 7.54
C TYR A 195 -7.93 17.59 6.82
N ALA A 196 -9.17 17.96 7.15
CA ALA A 196 -9.83 19.12 6.58
C ALA A 196 -9.11 20.46 6.89
N LYS A 197 -8.52 20.60 8.09
CA LYS A 197 -7.88 21.85 8.52
C LYS A 197 -6.39 21.94 8.17
N GLU A 198 -5.72 20.80 8.05
CA GLU A 198 -4.26 20.74 7.99
C GLU A 198 -3.73 20.29 6.62
N ILE A 199 -4.60 19.76 5.75
CA ILE A 199 -4.26 19.33 4.39
C ILE A 199 -4.95 20.26 3.38
N SER A 200 -4.17 20.93 2.54
CA SER A 200 -4.70 21.91 1.59
C SER A 200 -5.15 21.27 0.28
N GLY A 201 -6.29 21.75 -0.22
CA GLY A 201 -6.81 21.37 -1.53
C GLY A 201 -7.54 20.02 -1.56
N VAL A 202 -7.93 19.48 -0.40
CA VAL A 202 -8.87 18.37 -0.28
C VAL A 202 -10.25 18.84 -0.74
N ASP A 203 -10.92 18.05 -1.58
CA ASP A 203 -12.25 18.39 -2.09
C ASP A 203 -13.36 17.72 -1.26
N GLU A 204 -13.11 16.53 -0.73
CA GLU A 204 -14.10 15.73 0.01
C GLU A 204 -13.40 14.70 0.91
N ILE A 205 -13.86 14.59 2.16
CA ILE A 205 -13.44 13.60 3.14
C ILE A 205 -14.67 12.82 3.58
N LEU A 206 -14.77 11.56 3.17
CA LEU A 206 -15.82 10.66 3.64
C LEU A 206 -15.39 10.10 4.99
N ALA A 207 -16.07 10.53 6.05
CA ALA A 207 -15.83 10.11 7.42
C ALA A 207 -16.87 9.04 7.79
N ASN A 208 -16.47 7.77 7.72
CA ASN A 208 -17.37 6.63 7.88
C ASN A 208 -17.28 6.03 9.29
N ASP A 209 -18.43 5.70 9.87
CA ASP A 209 -18.48 4.82 11.03
C ASP A 209 -19.71 3.91 10.97
N LEU A 210 -19.62 2.74 11.63
CA LEU A 210 -20.72 1.79 11.73
C LEU A 210 -21.77 2.27 12.73
N VAL A 211 -21.33 2.93 13.81
CA VAL A 211 -22.17 3.33 14.95
C VAL A 211 -22.83 4.68 14.67
N ALA A 212 -24.15 4.75 14.78
CA ALA A 212 -24.91 5.97 14.47
C ALA A 212 -24.51 7.15 15.39
N GLU A 213 -24.27 6.87 16.66
CA GLU A 213 -23.83 7.84 17.67
C GLU A 213 -22.47 8.44 17.33
N ALA A 214 -21.55 7.62 16.78
CA ALA A 214 -20.28 8.10 16.27
C ALA A 214 -20.48 9.06 15.09
N VAL A 215 -21.39 8.73 14.16
CA VAL A 215 -21.73 9.61 13.02
C VAL A 215 -22.34 10.94 13.47
N GLU A 216 -23.19 10.93 14.50
CA GLU A 216 -23.68 12.17 15.13
C GLU A 216 -22.55 12.97 15.78
N SER A 217 -21.57 12.31 16.40
CA SER A 217 -20.36 12.98 16.89
C SER A 217 -19.55 13.61 15.76
N ILE A 218 -19.41 12.95 14.61
CA ILE A 218 -18.72 13.51 13.44
C ILE A 218 -19.46 14.78 12.98
N LYS A 219 -20.78 14.72 12.80
CA LYS A 219 -21.61 15.89 12.40
C LYS A 219 -21.41 17.07 13.35
N ARG A 220 -21.49 16.81 14.66
CA ARG A 220 -21.30 17.82 15.70
C ARG A 220 -19.91 18.45 15.63
N ASN A 221 -18.88 17.63 15.47
CA ASN A 221 -17.49 18.11 15.40
C ASN A 221 -17.23 18.90 14.12
N VAL A 222 -17.80 18.51 12.98
CA VAL A 222 -17.72 19.28 11.74
C VAL A 222 -18.31 20.68 11.91
N GLU A 223 -19.49 20.79 12.52
CA GLU A 223 -20.14 22.07 12.82
C GLU A 223 -19.35 22.91 13.82
N HIS A 224 -18.91 22.31 14.93
CA HIS A 224 -18.12 22.99 15.96
C HIS A 224 -16.82 23.58 15.39
N ASN A 225 -16.17 22.86 14.48
CA ASN A 225 -14.96 23.32 13.79
C ASN A 225 -15.21 24.29 12.64
N LYS A 226 -16.49 24.63 12.35
CA LYS A 226 -16.91 25.56 11.29
C LYS A 226 -16.36 25.19 9.92
N LEU A 227 -16.33 23.90 9.61
CA LEU A 227 -15.83 23.43 8.32
C LEU A 227 -16.82 23.73 7.18
N PRO A 228 -16.35 23.98 5.96
CA PRO A 228 -17.22 24.19 4.80
C PRO A 228 -18.17 23.01 4.57
N PRO A 229 -19.44 23.27 4.19
CA PRO A 229 -20.38 22.20 3.85
C PRO A 229 -19.82 21.29 2.75
N GLY A 230 -19.91 19.98 2.95
CA GLY A 230 -19.45 18.98 1.99
C GLY A 230 -17.95 18.67 1.99
N LEU A 231 -17.13 19.40 2.76
CA LEU A 231 -15.70 19.07 2.89
C LEU A 231 -15.49 17.80 3.71
N VAL A 232 -16.15 17.67 4.85
CA VAL A 232 -16.23 16.42 5.62
C VAL A 232 -17.67 15.92 5.55
N VAL A 233 -17.85 14.73 5.01
CA VAL A 233 -19.14 14.08 4.77
C VAL A 233 -19.26 12.91 5.75
N PRO A 234 -20.08 13.04 6.81
CA PRO A 234 -20.35 11.95 7.73
C PRO A 234 -21.16 10.85 7.04
N ASN A 235 -20.75 9.59 7.19
CA ASN A 235 -21.46 8.43 6.64
C ASN A 235 -21.66 7.36 7.70
N SER A 236 -22.87 6.78 7.75
CA SER A 236 -23.17 5.61 8.56
C SER A 236 -23.17 4.38 7.66
N GLY A 237 -22.25 3.46 7.89
CA GLY A 237 -22.16 2.24 7.11
C GLY A 237 -21.01 1.33 7.52
N ASP A 238 -21.14 0.05 7.14
CA ASP A 238 -20.03 -0.88 7.24
C ASP A 238 -18.89 -0.43 6.31
N ALA A 239 -17.67 -0.37 6.85
CA ALA A 239 -16.50 0.11 6.13
C ALA A 239 -16.21 -0.72 4.86
N MET A 240 -16.46 -2.03 4.87
CA MET A 240 -16.30 -2.88 3.70
C MET A 240 -17.31 -2.53 2.63
N ASP A 241 -18.60 -2.42 2.98
CA ASP A 241 -19.65 -2.07 2.03
C ASP A 241 -19.38 -0.72 1.36
N VAL A 242 -18.94 0.27 2.16
CA VAL A 242 -18.51 1.58 1.64
C VAL A 242 -17.36 1.43 0.66
N MET A 243 -16.30 0.70 1.00
CA MET A 243 -15.17 0.52 0.09
C MET A 243 -15.56 -0.24 -1.19
N TYR A 244 -16.38 -1.29 -1.09
CA TYR A 244 -16.85 -2.05 -2.25
C TYR A 244 -17.75 -1.22 -3.17
N ALA A 245 -18.56 -0.31 -2.62
CA ALA A 245 -19.36 0.64 -3.39
C ALA A 245 -18.50 1.65 -4.19
N HIS A 246 -17.24 1.86 -3.79
CA HIS A 246 -16.28 2.80 -4.40
C HIS A 246 -15.17 2.14 -5.22
N ARG A 247 -15.32 0.87 -5.62
CA ARG A 247 -14.33 0.17 -6.47
C ARG A 247 -14.24 0.66 -7.91
N ASN A 248 -15.30 1.31 -8.41
CA ASN A 248 -15.36 1.86 -9.76
C ASN A 248 -14.40 3.04 -9.90
N VAL A 249 -13.66 3.11 -11.01
CA VAL A 249 -12.53 4.04 -11.21
C VAL A 249 -12.90 5.51 -10.96
N ASP A 250 -14.11 5.91 -11.32
CA ASP A 250 -14.68 7.25 -11.15
C ASP A 250 -15.06 7.60 -9.71
N LYS A 251 -15.23 6.59 -8.84
CA LYS A 251 -15.65 6.72 -7.44
C LYS A 251 -14.53 6.50 -6.44
N ARG A 252 -13.38 5.98 -6.87
CA ARG A 252 -12.24 5.67 -5.99
C ARG A 252 -11.74 6.89 -5.23
N PHE A 253 -11.19 6.65 -4.05
CA PHE A 253 -10.56 7.66 -3.21
C PHE A 253 -9.08 7.80 -3.54
N ASP A 254 -8.55 9.02 -3.49
CA ASP A 254 -7.12 9.27 -3.67
C ASP A 254 -6.31 8.81 -2.45
N VAL A 255 -6.91 8.93 -1.26
CA VAL A 255 -6.38 8.43 0.00
C VAL A 255 -7.41 7.58 0.69
N VAL A 256 -7.03 6.38 1.13
CA VAL A 256 -7.82 5.55 2.03
C VAL A 256 -7.05 5.35 3.33
N ASP A 257 -7.69 5.58 4.46
CA ASP A 257 -7.10 5.40 5.78
C ASP A 257 -7.86 4.34 6.59
N LEU A 258 -7.13 3.29 6.96
CA LEU A 258 -7.59 2.20 7.81
C LEU A 258 -6.93 2.32 9.18
N ASP A 259 -7.74 2.58 10.21
CA ASP A 259 -7.29 2.66 11.59
C ASP A 259 -8.22 1.89 12.55
N PRO A 260 -8.41 0.57 12.36
CA PRO A 260 -9.26 -0.21 13.25
C PRO A 260 -8.56 -0.57 14.56
N TYR A 261 -9.36 -0.97 15.53
CA TYR A 261 -8.86 -1.71 16.68
C TYR A 261 -8.51 -3.14 16.30
N GLY A 262 -7.35 -3.58 16.77
CA GLY A 262 -6.77 -4.85 16.39
C GLY A 262 -6.25 -4.81 14.95
N SER A 263 -6.84 -5.65 14.09
CA SER A 263 -6.32 -5.95 12.76
C SER A 263 -7.01 -5.14 11.66
N ALA A 264 -6.22 -4.60 10.73
CA ALA A 264 -6.74 -4.09 9.47
C ALA A 264 -6.96 -5.16 8.39
N SER A 265 -6.60 -6.42 8.65
CA SER A 265 -6.55 -7.47 7.62
C SER A 265 -7.89 -7.69 6.91
N GLN A 266 -9.01 -7.60 7.64
CA GLN A 266 -10.35 -7.74 7.07
C GLN A 266 -10.71 -6.62 6.09
N PHE A 267 -10.12 -5.43 6.24
CA PHE A 267 -10.41 -4.24 5.44
C PHE A 267 -9.47 -4.06 4.24
N ILE A 268 -8.33 -4.76 4.23
CA ILE A 268 -7.28 -4.63 3.20
C ILE A 268 -7.83 -4.87 1.80
N ASP A 269 -8.69 -5.87 1.60
CA ASP A 269 -9.24 -6.20 0.28
C ASP A 269 -10.08 -5.07 -0.31
N GLY A 270 -11.04 -4.54 0.47
CA GLY A 270 -11.87 -3.41 0.07
C GLY A 270 -11.03 -2.16 -0.18
N ALA A 271 -10.08 -1.86 0.69
CA ALA A 271 -9.25 -0.65 0.60
C ALA A 271 -8.35 -0.65 -0.63
N VAL A 272 -7.75 -1.79 -0.95
CA VAL A 272 -6.93 -1.97 -2.14
C VAL A 272 -7.77 -1.87 -3.42
N GLN A 273 -9.08 -2.07 -3.39
CA GLN A 273 -9.95 -1.89 -4.55
C GLN A 273 -10.51 -0.45 -4.66
N SER A 274 -10.78 0.20 -3.53
CA SER A 274 -11.38 1.54 -3.45
C SER A 274 -10.37 2.69 -3.59
N VAL A 275 -9.07 2.44 -3.42
CA VAL A 275 -8.02 3.44 -3.65
C VAL A 275 -7.73 3.65 -5.14
N ALA A 276 -7.52 4.90 -5.57
CA ALA A 276 -7.24 5.28 -6.95
C ALA A 276 -5.85 4.80 -7.43
N ASN A 277 -5.63 4.83 -8.75
CA ASN A 277 -4.33 4.44 -9.32
C ASN A 277 -3.24 5.47 -8.98
N GLY A 278 -2.23 5.02 -8.23
CA GLY A 278 -1.17 5.85 -7.65
C GLY A 278 -1.60 6.57 -6.36
N GLY A 279 -2.79 6.25 -5.84
CA GLY A 279 -3.31 6.74 -4.57
C GLY A 279 -2.56 6.18 -3.37
N LEU A 280 -2.84 6.75 -2.20
CA LEU A 280 -2.20 6.42 -0.92
C LEU A 280 -3.14 5.59 -0.05
N LEU A 281 -2.62 4.51 0.51
CA LEU A 281 -3.29 3.71 1.51
C LEU A 281 -2.50 3.81 2.82
N CYS A 282 -3.18 4.26 3.87
CA CYS A 282 -2.63 4.36 5.22
C CYS A 282 -3.24 3.22 6.05
N VAL A 283 -2.41 2.40 6.70
CA VAL A 283 -2.87 1.20 7.42
C VAL A 283 -2.27 1.16 8.81
N THR A 284 -3.10 1.13 9.85
CA THR A 284 -2.69 0.82 11.22
C THR A 284 -3.11 -0.61 11.58
N CYS A 285 -2.26 -1.35 12.29
CA CYS A 285 -2.67 -2.54 13.04
C CYS A 285 -2.18 -2.40 14.48
N THR A 286 -3.06 -2.62 15.46
CA THR A 286 -2.78 -2.53 16.91
C THR A 286 -2.72 -3.92 17.57
N ASP A 287 -2.89 -5.02 16.81
CA ASP A 287 -2.75 -6.39 17.27
C ASP A 287 -1.31 -6.92 17.13
N LEU A 288 -0.35 -6.12 17.62
CA LEU A 288 1.07 -6.45 17.57
C LEU A 288 1.41 -7.77 18.28
N GLY A 289 0.62 -8.19 19.26
CA GLY A 289 0.75 -9.52 19.86
C GLY A 289 0.56 -10.66 18.87
N VAL A 290 -0.35 -10.51 17.90
CA VAL A 290 -0.48 -11.48 16.81
C VAL A 290 0.69 -11.33 15.84
N LEU A 291 0.98 -10.12 15.39
CA LEU A 291 2.00 -9.89 14.35
C LEU A 291 3.46 -10.18 14.79
N ALA A 292 3.79 -9.97 16.07
CA ALA A 292 5.11 -10.23 16.66
C ALA A 292 5.17 -11.56 17.43
N GLY A 293 4.03 -12.26 17.56
CA GLY A 293 3.86 -13.46 18.37
C GLY A 293 4.10 -13.22 19.87
N ASN A 294 4.18 -14.31 20.64
CA ASN A 294 4.40 -14.29 22.11
C ASN A 294 5.81 -13.82 22.54
N GLN A 295 6.53 -13.10 21.68
CA GLN A 295 7.85 -12.52 21.97
C GLN A 295 7.78 -11.04 22.35
N HIS A 296 6.66 -10.39 22.06
CA HIS A 296 6.45 -9.01 22.43
C HIS A 296 6.39 -8.89 23.96
N ARG A 297 7.46 -8.40 24.59
CA ARG A 297 7.50 -8.19 26.05
C ARG A 297 6.53 -7.11 26.52
N GLU A 298 5.91 -6.36 25.61
CA GLU A 298 4.97 -5.28 25.91
C GLU A 298 3.54 -5.57 25.45
N THR A 299 3.16 -6.84 25.19
CA THR A 299 1.74 -7.23 25.03
C THR A 299 0.94 -7.16 26.35
N TRP A 300 1.41 -6.37 27.31
CA TRP A 300 0.66 -5.94 28.47
C TRP A 300 -0.37 -4.90 28.01
N TYR A 301 -1.57 -5.34 27.64
CA TYR A 301 -2.68 -4.41 27.47
C TYR A 301 -3.01 -3.76 28.82
N VAL A 302 -3.16 -2.43 28.84
CA VAL A 302 -3.82 -1.73 29.96
C VAL A 302 -5.30 -2.06 29.89
N ARG A 303 -5.75 -3.00 30.73
CA ARG A 303 -7.18 -3.27 30.89
C ARG A 303 -7.75 -2.23 31.86
N PHE A 304 -8.64 -1.37 31.38
CA PHE A 304 -9.41 -0.48 32.27
C PHE A 304 -10.27 -1.34 33.18
N SER A 305 -9.90 -1.41 34.46
CA SER A 305 -10.80 -1.88 35.51
C SER A 305 -11.85 -0.79 35.77
N PRO A 306 -13.12 -1.13 36.03
CA PRO A 306 -14.14 -0.18 36.46
C PRO A 306 -13.77 0.63 37.70
N ALA A 307 -12.71 0.24 38.44
CA ALA A 307 -12.23 0.88 39.66
C ALA A 307 -11.01 1.82 39.47
N GLY A 308 -10.64 2.19 38.23
CA GLY A 308 -9.70 3.29 37.97
C GLY A 308 -8.26 3.10 38.47
N ARG A 309 -7.81 1.85 38.69
CA ARG A 309 -6.43 1.56 39.14
C ARG A 309 -5.58 1.09 37.96
N PHE A 310 -4.51 1.82 37.65
CA PHE A 310 -3.46 1.37 36.72
C PHE A 310 -2.73 0.17 37.32
N LEU A 311 -2.98 -1.02 36.79
CA LEU A 311 -2.22 -2.22 37.11
C LEU A 311 -1.51 -2.71 35.85
N LEU A 312 -0.18 -2.61 35.83
CA LEU A 312 0.67 -3.36 34.91
C LEU A 312 0.55 -4.83 35.28
N GLN A 313 -0.36 -5.56 34.64
CA GLN A 313 -0.50 -6.99 34.84
C GLN A 313 -0.26 -7.72 33.52
N ALA A 314 0.95 -8.24 33.36
CA ALA A 314 1.17 -9.56 33.92
C ALA A 314 0.37 -10.75 33.35
N ASN A 315 -0.41 -10.67 32.26
CA ASN A 315 -1.07 -11.87 31.73
C ASN A 315 -0.05 -12.86 31.13
N ALA A 316 0.56 -13.66 32.00
CA ALA A 316 1.24 -14.91 31.67
C ALA A 316 0.24 -16.03 31.23
N GLY A 317 -0.95 -15.66 30.75
CA GLY A 317 -2.12 -16.55 30.67
C GLY A 317 -2.62 -16.89 29.27
N ASP A 318 -2.59 -15.98 28.31
CA ASP A 318 -3.14 -16.24 26.97
C ASP A 318 -2.00 -16.30 25.96
N LEU A 319 -1.37 -17.48 25.87
CA LEU A 319 -0.47 -17.78 24.76
C LEU A 319 -1.26 -17.55 23.46
N ILE A 320 -0.88 -16.54 22.65
CA ILE A 320 -1.49 -16.35 21.34
C ILE A 320 -1.17 -17.60 20.51
N PRO A 321 -2.20 -18.31 20.00
CA PRO A 321 -1.97 -19.52 19.22
C PRO A 321 -1.12 -19.20 17.99
N PRO A 322 -0.12 -20.03 17.65
CA PRO A 322 0.80 -19.78 16.54
C PRO A 322 0.11 -19.65 15.17
N GLU A 323 -1.12 -20.15 15.04
CA GLU A 323 -1.97 -20.04 13.85
C GLU A 323 -2.70 -18.69 13.72
N SER A 324 -2.78 -17.89 14.78
CA SER A 324 -3.48 -16.58 14.77
C SER A 324 -2.98 -15.62 13.67
N PRO A 325 -1.65 -15.49 13.45
CA PRO A 325 -1.13 -14.64 12.38
C PRO A 325 -1.52 -15.18 11.00
N PHE A 326 -1.58 -16.50 10.84
CA PHE A 326 -2.00 -17.13 9.59
C PHE A 326 -3.49 -16.87 9.31
N ALA A 327 -4.35 -17.03 10.31
CA ALA A 327 -5.78 -16.79 10.17
C ALA A 327 -6.10 -15.34 9.75
N LYS A 328 -5.35 -14.36 10.28
CA LYS A 328 -5.58 -12.95 9.98
C LYS A 328 -4.86 -12.46 8.73
N TYR A 329 -3.59 -12.84 8.54
CA TYR A 329 -2.69 -12.23 7.56
C TYR A 329 -2.21 -13.18 6.46
N GLY A 330 -2.52 -14.49 6.57
CA GLY A 330 -2.03 -15.51 5.66
C GLY A 330 -0.53 -15.76 5.77
N SER A 331 0.07 -15.47 6.94
CA SER A 331 1.50 -15.60 7.18
C SER A 331 1.77 -16.14 8.59
N MET A 332 2.83 -16.92 8.75
CA MET A 332 3.30 -17.40 10.05
C MET A 332 4.37 -16.49 10.62
N THR A 333 4.40 -16.31 11.93
CA THR A 333 5.49 -15.62 12.65
C THR A 333 6.56 -16.60 13.10
N ALA A 334 7.82 -16.14 13.18
CA ALA A 334 8.90 -16.88 13.85
C ALA A 334 9.36 -16.12 15.10
N LYS A 335 9.93 -16.86 16.05
CA LYS A 335 10.62 -16.28 17.20
C LYS A 335 11.96 -15.68 16.74
N THR A 336 12.04 -14.36 16.65
CA THR A 336 13.19 -13.57 16.22
C THR A 336 13.30 -12.28 17.03
N GLU A 337 14.51 -11.74 17.18
CA GLU A 337 14.74 -10.44 17.81
C GLU A 337 14.14 -9.30 16.96
N ALA A 338 14.05 -9.49 15.64
CA ALA A 338 13.45 -8.54 14.70
C ALA A 338 11.93 -8.73 14.54
N CYS A 339 11.21 -9.03 15.63
CA CYS A 339 9.78 -9.37 15.57
C CYS A 339 8.90 -8.20 15.09
N HIS A 340 9.26 -6.96 15.44
CA HIS A 340 8.56 -5.75 14.98
C HIS A 340 8.75 -5.51 13.48
N GLU A 341 9.95 -5.72 12.95
CA GLU A 341 10.19 -5.63 11.50
C GLU A 341 9.45 -6.75 10.75
N MET A 342 9.44 -7.96 11.32
CA MET A 342 8.69 -9.08 10.77
C MET A 342 7.18 -8.77 10.71
N ALA A 343 6.62 -8.13 11.74
CA ALA A 343 5.23 -7.66 11.76
C ALA A 343 4.93 -6.73 10.57
N LEU A 344 5.78 -5.72 10.33
CA LEU A 344 5.63 -4.81 9.18
C LEU A 344 5.64 -5.58 7.86
N ARG A 345 6.58 -6.52 7.71
CA ARG A 345 6.73 -7.31 6.47
C ARG A 345 5.57 -8.29 6.25
N ILE A 346 4.93 -8.77 7.32
CA ILE A 346 3.72 -9.59 7.23
C ILE A 346 2.56 -8.76 6.68
N VAL A 347 2.32 -7.56 7.24
CA VAL A 347 1.24 -6.67 6.77
C VAL A 347 1.45 -6.26 5.30
N LEU A 348 2.70 -5.95 4.90
CA LEU A 348 3.04 -5.69 3.51
C LEU A 348 2.79 -6.88 2.58
N ASN A 349 3.07 -8.10 3.03
CA ASN A 349 2.72 -9.31 2.28
C ASN A 349 1.19 -9.44 2.11
N THR A 350 0.41 -9.22 3.16
CA THR A 350 -1.07 -9.26 3.08
C THR A 350 -1.61 -8.21 2.12
N LEU A 351 -1.09 -6.98 2.16
CA LEU A 351 -1.42 -5.91 1.21
C LEU A 351 -1.10 -6.30 -0.23
N GLN A 352 0.12 -6.78 -0.48
CA GLN A 352 0.56 -7.15 -1.83
C GLN A 352 -0.21 -8.35 -2.39
N THR A 353 -0.43 -9.39 -1.58
CA THR A 353 -1.17 -10.58 -2.02
C THR A 353 -2.62 -10.25 -2.32
N SER A 354 -3.24 -9.36 -1.54
CA SER A 354 -4.57 -8.82 -1.84
C SER A 354 -4.59 -8.04 -3.16
N ALA A 355 -3.66 -7.08 -3.33
CA ALA A 355 -3.54 -6.26 -4.55
C ALA A 355 -3.29 -7.07 -5.82
N ALA A 356 -2.48 -8.13 -5.71
CA ALA A 356 -2.10 -8.97 -6.83
C ALA A 356 -3.32 -9.61 -7.53
N ARG A 357 -4.35 -9.99 -6.77
CA ARG A 357 -5.61 -10.58 -7.30
C ARG A 357 -6.32 -9.65 -8.28
N TYR A 358 -6.11 -8.33 -8.14
CA TYR A 358 -6.75 -7.30 -8.96
C TYR A 358 -5.79 -6.66 -9.97
N LYS A 359 -4.65 -7.31 -10.26
CA LYS A 359 -3.61 -6.77 -11.15
C LYS A 359 -3.03 -5.43 -10.64
N ARG A 360 -3.02 -5.25 -9.32
CA ARG A 360 -2.46 -4.08 -8.65
C ARG A 360 -1.20 -4.44 -7.89
N CYS A 361 -0.28 -3.49 -7.76
CA CYS A 361 0.93 -3.64 -6.95
C CYS A 361 1.02 -2.54 -5.90
N ILE A 362 1.70 -2.84 -4.80
CA ILE A 362 1.98 -1.87 -3.76
C ILE A 362 3.42 -1.36 -3.87
N VAL A 363 3.63 -0.12 -3.46
CA VAL A 363 4.95 0.47 -3.24
C VAL A 363 4.97 1.03 -1.82
N PRO A 364 5.69 0.39 -0.87
CA PRO A 364 5.84 0.91 0.48
C PRO A 364 6.59 2.24 0.47
N LEU A 365 6.05 3.25 1.14
CA LEU A 365 6.68 4.57 1.30
C LEU A 365 7.31 4.71 2.68
N LEU A 366 6.58 4.32 3.73
CA LEU A 366 7.01 4.39 5.11
C LEU A 366 6.29 3.30 5.91
N SER A 367 7.03 2.49 6.69
CA SER A 367 6.47 1.44 7.55
C SER A 367 7.12 1.52 8.93
N CYS A 368 6.36 1.82 9.97
CA CYS A 368 6.88 2.04 11.33
C CYS A 368 6.19 1.13 12.34
N SER A 369 6.96 0.58 13.28
CA SER A 369 6.44 0.03 14.53
C SER A 369 6.64 1.08 15.62
N ILE A 370 5.56 1.51 16.27
CA ILE A 370 5.55 2.60 17.26
C ILE A 370 4.76 2.09 18.46
N ASP A 371 5.45 1.93 19.59
CA ASP A 371 4.90 1.39 20.84
C ASP A 371 4.10 0.09 20.61
N PHE A 372 2.77 0.18 20.62
CA PHE A 372 1.84 -0.95 20.53
C PHE A 372 1.20 -1.16 19.15
N TYR A 373 1.59 -0.39 18.13
CA TYR A 373 1.00 -0.50 16.79
C TYR A 373 2.03 -0.45 15.67
N VAL A 374 1.63 -0.99 14.52
CA VAL A 374 2.35 -0.81 13.26
C VAL A 374 1.54 0.11 12.35
N ARG A 375 2.23 1.00 11.63
CA ARG A 375 1.64 1.95 10.70
C ARG A 375 2.39 1.95 9.39
N LEU A 376 1.66 1.77 8.29
CA LEU A 376 2.21 1.63 6.96
C LEU A 376 1.54 2.61 5.99
N PHE A 377 2.35 3.26 5.16
CA PHE A 377 1.94 4.13 4.08
C PHE A 377 2.39 3.49 2.77
N VAL A 378 1.44 3.08 1.94
CA VAL A 378 1.71 2.38 0.69
C VAL A 378 1.00 3.05 -0.46
N ARG A 379 1.66 3.16 -1.61
CA ARG A 379 0.98 3.53 -2.87
C ARG A 379 0.48 2.30 -3.58
N VAL A 380 -0.67 2.41 -4.23
CA VAL A 380 -1.26 1.30 -4.98
C VAL A 380 -1.38 1.67 -6.45
N PHE A 381 -0.80 0.86 -7.34
CA PHE A 381 -0.79 1.09 -8.77
C PHE A 381 -1.48 -0.02 -9.56
N ASP A 382 -2.13 0.35 -10.65
CA ASP A 382 -2.74 -0.58 -11.60
C ASP A 382 -1.67 -1.01 -12.61
N SER A 383 -1.06 -2.19 -12.40
CA SER A 383 -0.04 -2.72 -13.30
C SER A 383 0.08 -4.25 -13.21
N ALA A 384 -0.49 -4.93 -14.20
CA ALA A 384 -0.38 -6.39 -14.33
C ALA A 384 1.07 -6.88 -14.47
N GLY A 385 1.96 -6.04 -15.03
CA GLY A 385 3.39 -6.35 -15.17
C GLY A 385 4.13 -6.30 -13.84
N GLU A 386 3.91 -5.25 -13.05
CA GLU A 386 4.55 -5.08 -11.74
C GLU A 386 4.07 -6.11 -10.71
N VAL A 387 2.82 -6.59 -10.80
CA VAL A 387 2.31 -7.67 -9.93
C VAL A 387 3.22 -8.91 -10.00
N LYS A 388 3.65 -9.29 -11.21
CA LYS A 388 4.55 -10.43 -11.38
C LYS A 388 5.92 -10.18 -10.75
N LYS A 389 6.39 -8.92 -10.72
CA LYS A 389 7.65 -8.54 -10.07
C LYS A 389 7.57 -8.67 -8.55
N ALA A 390 6.41 -8.40 -7.95
CA ALA A 390 6.25 -8.54 -6.51
C ALA A 390 6.49 -9.98 -6.04
N ALA A 391 5.88 -10.97 -6.70
CA ALA A 391 6.17 -12.39 -6.41
C ALA A 391 7.64 -12.77 -6.71
N ARG A 392 8.25 -12.14 -7.72
CA ARG A 392 9.63 -12.44 -8.14
C ARG A 392 10.70 -11.92 -7.18
N PHE A 393 10.46 -10.79 -6.55
CA PHE A 393 11.52 -10.05 -5.84
C PHE A 393 11.17 -9.70 -4.40
N ASN A 394 9.88 -9.59 -4.07
CA ASN A 394 9.46 -8.93 -2.85
C ASN A 394 8.82 -9.88 -1.84
N LEU A 395 8.60 -11.16 -2.15
CA LEU A 395 8.01 -12.12 -1.22
C LEU A 395 8.98 -13.27 -0.92
N SER A 396 9.06 -13.68 0.35
CA SER A 396 9.96 -14.76 0.79
C SER A 396 9.40 -15.54 1.96
N MET A 397 9.74 -16.83 2.04
CA MET A 397 9.66 -17.59 3.28
C MET A 397 10.89 -17.28 4.15
N VAL A 398 10.76 -17.42 5.46
CA VAL A 398 11.84 -17.18 6.42
C VAL A 398 12.18 -18.49 7.13
N TYR A 399 13.44 -18.88 7.12
CA TYR A 399 13.96 -19.98 7.92
C TYR A 399 14.72 -19.38 9.09
N VAL A 400 14.29 -19.64 10.33
CA VAL A 400 14.90 -19.07 11.54
C VAL A 400 15.43 -20.20 12.41
N CYS A 401 16.72 -20.16 12.73
CA CYS A 401 17.34 -21.15 13.59
C CYS A 401 16.72 -21.09 14.99
N HIS A 402 16.29 -22.25 15.50
CA HIS A 402 15.74 -22.35 16.85
C HIS A 402 16.77 -22.03 17.94
N GLY A 403 18.06 -22.25 17.65
CA GLY A 403 19.18 -22.04 18.55
C GLY A 403 19.65 -20.60 18.65
N CYS A 404 20.38 -20.17 17.63
CA CYS A 404 21.08 -18.88 17.61
C CYS A 404 20.29 -17.76 16.91
N ARG A 405 19.05 -18.03 16.46
CA ARG A 405 18.19 -17.05 15.75
C ARG A 405 18.74 -16.54 14.42
N SER A 406 19.83 -17.11 13.89
CA SER A 406 20.23 -16.84 12.51
C SER A 406 19.08 -17.15 11.56
N PHE A 407 18.93 -16.34 10.52
CA PHE A 407 17.82 -16.50 9.58
C PHE A 407 18.30 -16.45 8.14
N THR A 408 17.52 -17.09 7.27
CA THR A 408 17.73 -17.08 5.83
C THR A 408 16.39 -16.87 5.14
N LEU A 409 16.37 -15.94 4.19
CA LEU A 409 15.21 -15.69 3.35
C LEU A 409 15.24 -16.62 2.15
N ASN A 410 14.10 -17.22 1.84
CA ASN A 410 13.87 -18.01 0.65
C ASN A 410 12.88 -17.25 -0.26
N PRO A 411 13.36 -16.48 -1.25
CA PRO A 411 12.48 -15.85 -2.23
C PRO A 411 11.53 -16.86 -2.87
N LEU A 412 10.29 -16.46 -3.18
CA LEU A 412 9.32 -17.40 -3.80
C LEU A 412 9.69 -17.75 -5.24
N CYS A 413 10.38 -16.86 -5.96
CA CYS A 413 10.88 -17.14 -7.32
C CYS A 413 12.39 -16.92 -7.45
N LYS A 414 12.99 -17.67 -8.35
CA LYS A 414 14.37 -17.52 -8.82
C LYS A 414 14.38 -16.79 -10.16
N LYS A 415 15.37 -15.91 -10.35
CA LYS A 415 15.71 -15.29 -11.64
C LYS A 415 16.91 -16.03 -12.24
N THR A 416 16.77 -16.58 -13.44
CA THR A 416 17.86 -17.26 -14.17
C THR A 416 18.10 -16.57 -15.51
N PRO A 417 19.35 -16.24 -15.88
CA PRO A 417 19.66 -15.71 -17.21
C PRO A 417 19.16 -16.65 -18.31
N LEU A 418 18.64 -16.10 -19.39
CA LEU A 418 18.32 -16.90 -20.57
C LEU A 418 19.61 -17.37 -21.26
N PRO A 419 19.65 -18.59 -21.82
CA PRO A 419 20.81 -19.08 -22.58
C PRO A 419 21.20 -18.17 -23.76
N SER A 420 20.23 -17.44 -24.31
CA SER A 420 20.41 -16.49 -25.41
C SER A 420 21.08 -15.17 -25.00
N GLY A 421 21.38 -14.95 -23.71
CA GLY A 421 21.97 -13.70 -23.19
C GLY A 421 20.99 -12.52 -23.11
N ASN A 422 19.90 -12.53 -23.87
CA ASN A 422 18.88 -11.50 -23.85
C ASN A 422 17.70 -11.87 -22.93
N GLY A 423 17.81 -11.45 -21.66
CA GLY A 423 16.71 -11.49 -20.69
C GLY A 423 16.86 -12.58 -19.63
N PHE A 424 15.76 -12.82 -18.91
CA PHE A 424 15.73 -13.72 -17.76
C PHE A 424 14.47 -14.58 -17.75
N ASN A 425 14.63 -15.84 -17.36
CA ASN A 425 13.54 -16.72 -16.98
C ASN A 425 13.27 -16.61 -15.47
N PHE A 426 12.01 -16.85 -15.09
CA PHE A 426 11.58 -16.87 -13.70
C PHE A 426 10.88 -18.19 -13.40
N SER A 427 11.33 -18.88 -12.36
CA SER A 427 10.76 -20.14 -11.90
C SER A 427 10.60 -20.14 -10.39
N SER A 428 9.84 -21.08 -9.84
CA SER A 428 9.75 -21.29 -8.39
C SER A 428 11.15 -21.51 -7.81
N HIS A 429 11.44 -20.86 -6.67
CA HIS A 429 12.72 -21.06 -6.00
C HIS A 429 12.77 -22.43 -5.34
N LEU A 430 13.92 -23.10 -5.41
CA LEU A 430 14.11 -24.37 -4.73
C LEU A 430 14.17 -24.15 -3.21
N ALA A 431 13.53 -25.04 -2.45
CA ALA A 431 13.51 -25.02 -1.00
C ALA A 431 13.93 -26.39 -0.44
N PRO A 432 14.50 -26.45 0.79
CA PRO A 432 14.90 -25.31 1.63
C PRO A 432 16.24 -24.68 1.18
N PRO A 433 16.50 -23.39 1.47
CA PRO A 433 17.78 -22.74 1.19
C PRO A 433 18.85 -23.05 2.24
N VAL A 434 18.50 -23.81 3.28
CA VAL A 434 19.34 -24.18 4.42
C VAL A 434 19.30 -25.68 4.61
N ASP A 435 20.37 -26.24 5.17
CA ASP A 435 20.41 -27.63 5.61
C ASP A 435 19.48 -27.89 6.80
N ARG A 436 19.30 -29.17 7.16
CA ARG A 436 18.51 -29.56 8.34
C ARG A 436 19.06 -29.01 9.65
N GLN A 437 20.37 -28.73 9.71
CA GLN A 437 21.06 -28.22 10.89
C GLN A 437 21.71 -26.87 10.56
N CYS A 438 21.64 -25.95 11.51
CA CYS A 438 22.25 -24.64 11.40
C CYS A 438 23.78 -24.72 11.43
N GLU A 439 24.44 -24.12 10.45
CA GLU A 439 25.91 -24.05 10.35
C GLU A 439 26.58 -23.36 11.55
N HIS A 440 25.86 -22.51 12.30
CA HIS A 440 26.44 -21.79 13.44
C HIS A 440 26.30 -22.52 14.78
N CYS A 441 25.27 -23.36 14.97
CA CYS A 441 25.00 -23.96 16.29
C CYS A 441 24.47 -25.40 16.26
N GLY A 442 24.35 -26.02 15.08
CA GLY A 442 23.89 -27.40 14.90
C GLY A 442 22.40 -27.65 15.16
N LYS A 443 21.62 -26.65 15.58
CA LYS A 443 20.18 -26.78 15.85
C LYS A 443 19.34 -26.61 14.59
N GLY A 444 18.11 -27.13 14.60
CA GLY A 444 17.18 -27.04 13.48
C GLY A 444 16.58 -25.64 13.23
N PHE A 445 15.82 -25.52 12.14
CA PHE A 445 15.15 -24.29 11.72
C PHE A 445 13.62 -24.38 11.87
N HIS A 446 13.01 -23.27 12.26
CA HIS A 446 11.58 -23.01 12.12
C HIS A 446 11.31 -22.31 10.79
N ILE A 447 10.15 -22.56 10.20
CA ILE A 447 9.70 -21.89 8.98
C ILE A 447 8.64 -20.84 9.36
N ALA A 448 8.73 -19.67 8.75
CA ALA A 448 7.73 -18.62 8.88
C ALA A 448 7.54 -17.84 7.56
N GLY A 449 6.63 -16.89 7.55
CA GLY A 449 6.20 -16.16 6.36
C GLY A 449 4.96 -16.77 5.69
N PRO A 450 4.64 -16.36 4.45
CA PRO A 450 5.45 -15.46 3.62
C PRO A 450 5.51 -14.03 4.16
N VAL A 451 6.66 -13.37 3.97
CA VAL A 451 6.89 -11.96 4.36
C VAL A 451 7.33 -11.14 3.16
N TRP A 452 7.14 -9.83 3.25
CA TRP A 452 7.75 -8.89 2.31
C TRP A 452 9.27 -8.81 2.51
N ASN A 453 10.05 -9.13 1.48
CA ASN A 453 11.52 -9.05 1.44
C ASN A 453 12.02 -7.74 0.80
N GLY A 454 11.17 -7.03 0.07
CA GLY A 454 11.56 -5.77 -0.57
C GLY A 454 11.84 -4.64 0.44
N PRO A 455 12.23 -3.45 -0.04
CA PRO A 455 12.29 -2.24 0.77
C PRO A 455 10.93 -1.95 1.42
N ILE A 456 10.96 -1.54 2.69
CA ILE A 456 9.76 -1.16 3.45
C ILE A 456 9.59 0.37 3.57
N HIS A 457 10.55 1.12 3.00
CA HIS A 457 10.58 2.57 2.93
C HIS A 457 11.03 3.02 1.54
N ASP A 458 10.53 4.17 1.10
CA ASP A 458 11.09 4.96 0.01
C ASP A 458 11.94 6.09 0.60
N ALA A 459 13.25 6.04 0.38
CA ALA A 459 14.18 6.97 1.02
C ALA A 459 13.96 8.43 0.59
N GLU A 460 13.49 8.66 -0.63
CA GLU A 460 13.23 10.00 -1.14
C GLU A 460 11.94 10.57 -0.52
N PHE A 461 10.89 9.75 -0.46
CA PHE A 461 9.65 10.09 0.25
C PHE A 461 9.92 10.44 1.71
N VAL A 462 10.69 9.63 2.43
CA VAL A 462 11.03 9.87 3.85
C VAL A 462 11.81 11.17 4.02
N LYS A 463 12.77 11.46 3.14
CA LYS A 463 13.51 12.74 3.18
C LYS A 463 12.58 13.93 2.96
N GLN A 464 11.69 13.86 1.97
CA GLN A 464 10.75 14.94 1.70
C GLN A 464 9.75 15.14 2.83
N MET A 465 9.27 14.06 3.44
CA MET A 465 8.42 14.12 4.62
C MET A 465 9.15 14.75 5.81
N LEU A 466 10.41 14.38 6.04
CA LEU A 466 11.24 14.99 7.09
C LEU A 466 11.47 16.48 6.85
N SER A 467 11.75 16.90 5.61
CA SER A 467 11.86 18.31 5.26
C SER A 467 10.55 19.06 5.49
N LEU A 468 9.41 18.47 5.09
CA LEU A 468 8.09 19.06 5.32
C LEU A 468 7.80 19.28 6.80
N VAL A 469 8.16 18.31 7.66
CA VAL A 469 7.99 18.44 9.11
C VAL A 469 8.88 19.56 9.66
N LYS A 470 10.15 19.62 9.26
CA LYS A 470 11.10 20.66 9.70
C LYS A 470 10.74 22.07 9.24
N GLU A 471 10.13 22.19 8.07
CA GLU A 471 9.69 23.47 7.48
C GLU A 471 8.32 23.91 8.00
N SER A 472 7.59 23.04 8.70
CA SER A 472 6.29 23.38 9.26
C SER A 472 6.44 24.25 10.52
N PRO A 473 5.53 25.21 10.78
CA PRO A 473 5.57 26.02 12.00
C PRO A 473 5.60 25.16 13.27
N GLU A 474 6.30 25.62 14.32
CA GLU A 474 6.29 24.97 15.63
C GLU A 474 4.85 24.74 16.12
N GLY A 475 4.61 23.56 16.70
CA GLY A 475 3.28 23.15 17.16
C GLY A 475 2.32 22.67 16.05
N THR A 476 2.76 22.55 14.80
CA THR A 476 1.94 21.93 13.73
C THR A 476 1.79 20.42 13.93
N PHE A 477 2.85 19.77 14.41
CA PHE A 477 2.89 18.36 14.80
C PHE A 477 3.26 18.32 16.29
N GLY A 478 2.72 17.34 17.02
CA GLY A 478 2.89 17.17 18.47
C GLY A 478 4.25 16.65 18.91
#